data_AF-A0AAX2QTH4-F1
#
_entry.id   AF-A0AAX2QTH4-F1
#
_cell.length_a   1.000
_cell.length_b   1.000
_cell.length_c   1.000
_cell.angle_alpha   90.00
_cell.angle_beta   90.00
_cell.angle_gamma   90.00
#
_symmetry.space_group_name_H-M   'P 1'
#
loop_
_entity.id
_entity.type
_entity.pdbx_description
1 polymer ?
#
loop_
_entity_poly.entity_id
_entity_poly.type
_entity_poly.pdbx_seq_one_letter_code
_entity_poly.pdbx_strand_id
1 'polypeptide(L)'
;MRRGSQKIILGLRIGDDPEDVVPQIINHMRSNEATETVLDVMWALYAASGSWPQADAYFRLYVRAFPELWAAELSGLSVSERYVASVETLQALGMPKPEGGDRVAQLARDELARRGFPPVSQ
;
A
#
# COMPACT_ATOMS: atom_id res chain seq x y z
N MET A 1 1.15 3.37 -8.66
CA MET A 1 -0.14 3.32 -7.94
C MET A 1 -1.27 3.04 -8.94
N ARG A 2 -2.20 2.14 -8.62
CA ARG A 2 -3.26 1.67 -9.54
C ARG A 2 -4.42 2.68 -9.66
N ARG A 3 -5.11 2.71 -10.80
CA ARG A 3 -6.25 3.62 -11.02
C ARG A 3 -7.43 3.29 -10.10
N GLY A 4 -7.67 2.01 -9.82
CA GLY A 4 -8.74 1.60 -8.92
C GLY A 4 -8.47 1.99 -7.47
N SER A 5 -7.24 1.76 -6.98
CA SER A 5 -6.85 2.22 -5.63
C SER A 5 -6.95 3.74 -5.46
N GLN A 6 -6.57 4.52 -6.47
CA GLN A 6 -6.76 5.98 -6.48
C GLN A 6 -8.24 6.37 -6.35
N LYS A 7 -9.15 5.69 -7.07
CA LYS A 7 -10.60 5.95 -6.96
C LYS A 7 -11.12 5.63 -5.56
N ILE A 8 -10.65 4.54 -4.96
CA ILE A 8 -11.02 4.18 -3.58
C ILE A 8 -10.60 5.31 -2.64
N ILE A 9 -9.32 5.71 -2.68
CA ILE A 9 -8.76 6.75 -1.80
C ILE A 9 -9.48 8.09 -1.97
N LEU A 10 -9.68 8.53 -3.21
CA LEU A 10 -10.37 9.79 -3.52
C LEU A 10 -11.87 9.75 -3.20
N GLY A 11 -12.45 8.55 -3.10
CA GLY A 11 -13.85 8.32 -2.73
C GLY A 11 -14.08 8.22 -1.22
N LEU A 12 -13.02 8.22 -0.40
CA LEU A 12 -13.14 8.13 1.05
C LEU A 12 -13.83 9.37 1.61
N ARG A 13 -14.80 9.13 2.49
CA ARG A 13 -15.44 10.17 3.29
C ARG A 13 -14.68 10.28 4.59
N ILE A 14 -13.81 11.28 4.68
CA ILE A 14 -13.05 11.61 5.87
C ILE A 14 -13.95 12.53 6.72
N GLY A 15 -14.79 11.93 7.56
CA GLY A 15 -15.66 12.62 8.53
C GLY A 15 -15.03 12.70 9.92
N ASP A 16 -15.86 12.94 10.94
CA ASP A 16 -15.43 13.13 12.34
C ASP A 16 -14.85 11.86 13.00
N ASP A 17 -15.09 10.67 12.44
CA ASP A 17 -14.55 9.41 12.92
C ASP A 17 -13.49 8.84 11.93
N PRO A 18 -12.19 8.93 12.27
CA PRO A 18 -11.11 8.33 11.49
C PRO A 18 -11.19 6.81 11.36
N GLU A 19 -11.96 6.12 12.22
CA GLU A 19 -12.11 4.66 12.22
C GLU A 19 -12.96 4.16 11.04
N ASP A 20 -13.74 5.05 10.39
CA ASP A 20 -14.61 4.70 9.27
C ASP A 20 -13.87 4.50 7.93
N VAL A 21 -12.56 4.79 7.85
CA VAL A 21 -11.80 4.71 6.60
C VAL A 21 -11.62 3.26 6.13
N VAL A 22 -11.27 2.36 7.04
CA VAL A 22 -10.99 0.95 6.70
C VAL A 22 -12.23 0.19 6.23
N PRO A 23 -13.40 0.28 6.91
CA PRO A 23 -14.64 -0.29 6.40
C PRO A 23 -15.01 0.22 4.99
N GLN A 24 -14.79 1.50 4.70
CA GLN A 24 -15.03 2.08 3.37
C GLN A 24 -14.13 1.46 2.29
N ILE A 25 -12.84 1.25 2.59
CA ILE A 25 -11.90 0.60 1.67
C ILE A 25 -12.32 -0.86 1.41
N ILE A 26 -12.58 -1.64 2.46
CA ILE A 26 -12.89 -3.08 2.34
C ILE A 26 -14.25 -3.33 1.68
N ASN A 27 -15.23 -2.45 1.88
CA ASN A 27 -16.55 -2.57 1.24
C ASN A 27 -16.48 -2.59 -0.29
N HIS A 28 -15.41 -2.07 -0.92
CA HIS A 28 -15.22 -2.16 -2.37
C HIS A 28 -15.06 -3.62 -2.84
N MET A 29 -14.54 -4.52 -2.00
CA MET A 29 -14.48 -5.94 -2.33
C MET A 29 -15.83 -6.64 -2.27
N ARG A 30 -16.74 -6.21 -1.38
CA ARG A 30 -18.08 -6.80 -1.27
C ARG A 30 -18.91 -6.63 -2.53
N SER A 31 -18.61 -5.61 -3.32
CA SER A 31 -19.30 -5.31 -4.57
C SER A 31 -18.67 -5.98 -5.79
N ASN A 32 -17.44 -6.49 -5.69
CA ASN A 32 -16.71 -7.11 -6.80
C ASN A 32 -15.52 -7.95 -6.31
N GLU A 33 -15.62 -9.27 -6.38
CA GLU A 33 -14.57 -10.21 -5.93
C GLU A 33 -13.45 -10.47 -6.95
N ALA A 34 -13.40 -9.72 -8.05
CA ALA A 34 -12.33 -9.83 -9.02
C ALA A 34 -10.94 -9.58 -8.38
N THR A 35 -9.92 -10.33 -8.82
CA THR A 35 -8.53 -10.18 -8.38
C THR A 35 -8.02 -8.74 -8.45
N GLU A 36 -8.43 -7.99 -9.48
CA GLU A 36 -8.06 -6.58 -9.64
C GLU A 36 -8.58 -5.71 -8.50
N THR A 37 -9.80 -5.99 -8.00
CA THR A 37 -10.39 -5.30 -6.85
C THR A 37 -9.61 -5.59 -5.58
N VAL A 38 -9.16 -6.85 -5.39
CA VAL A 38 -8.32 -7.22 -4.23
C VAL A 38 -7.02 -6.43 -4.26
N LEU A 39 -6.35 -6.35 -5.41
CA LEU A 39 -5.13 -5.54 -5.57
C LEU A 39 -5.38 -4.05 -5.32
N ASP A 40 -6.49 -3.50 -5.82
CA ASP A 40 -6.85 -2.10 -5.61
C ASP A 40 -7.09 -1.80 -4.11
N VAL A 41 -7.72 -2.72 -3.39
CA VAL A 41 -7.90 -2.64 -1.92
C VAL A 41 -6.58 -2.75 -1.19
N MET A 42 -5.71 -3.68 -1.57
CA MET A 42 -4.38 -3.81 -0.96
C MET A 42 -3.54 -2.55 -1.12
N TRP A 43 -3.56 -1.93 -2.31
CA TRP A 43 -2.90 -0.64 -2.55
C TRP A 43 -3.54 0.52 -1.79
N ALA A 44 -4.86 0.54 -1.64
CA ALA A 44 -5.55 1.56 -0.86
C ALA A 44 -5.22 1.45 0.64
N LEU A 45 -5.20 0.23 1.19
CA LEU A 45 -4.77 -0.03 2.55
C LEU A 45 -3.30 0.35 2.74
N TYR A 46 -2.41 -0.04 1.82
CA TYR A 46 -1.00 0.34 1.83
C TYR A 46 -0.79 1.85 1.83
N ALA A 47 -1.52 2.59 1.00
CA ALA A 47 -1.43 4.06 0.95
C ALA A 47 -2.02 4.74 2.20
N ALA A 48 -2.97 4.08 2.87
CA ALA A 48 -3.57 4.53 4.12
C ALA A 48 -2.72 4.15 5.36
N SER A 49 -1.84 3.16 5.24
CA SER A 49 -0.87 2.80 6.28
C SER A 49 0.00 4.01 6.63
N GLY A 50 0.40 4.13 7.90
CA GLY A 50 1.12 5.30 8.43
C GLY A 50 0.18 6.41 8.91
N SER A 51 -0.89 6.70 8.17
CA SER A 51 -1.91 7.68 8.59
C SER A 51 -2.99 7.08 9.49
N TRP A 52 -3.36 5.81 9.27
CA TRP A 52 -4.38 5.11 10.06
C TRP A 52 -3.87 3.75 10.56
N PRO A 53 -3.71 3.54 11.89
CA PRO A 53 -3.19 2.29 12.44
C PRO A 53 -3.98 1.04 12.05
N GLN A 54 -5.30 1.18 11.90
CA GLN A 54 -6.17 0.08 11.47
C GLN A 54 -5.87 -0.33 10.02
N ALA A 55 -5.56 0.62 9.13
CA ALA A 55 -5.23 0.32 7.74
C ALA A 55 -3.95 -0.53 7.64
N ASP A 56 -2.95 -0.26 8.48
CA ASP A 56 -1.73 -1.07 8.58
C ASP A 56 -2.02 -2.51 9.03
N ALA A 57 -2.90 -2.69 10.02
CA ALA A 57 -3.32 -4.03 10.46
C ALA A 57 -4.05 -4.83 9.37
N TYR A 58 -4.93 -4.18 8.60
CA TYR A 58 -5.61 -4.82 7.48
C TYR A 58 -4.69 -5.04 6.29
N PHE A 59 -3.79 -4.10 5.97
CA PHE A 59 -2.78 -4.31 4.93
C PHE A 59 -1.94 -5.56 5.21
N ARG A 60 -1.43 -5.70 6.45
CA ARG A 60 -0.77 -6.93 6.92
C ARG A 60 -1.61 -8.19 6.69
N LEU A 61 -2.88 -8.15 7.09
CA LEU A 61 -3.79 -9.28 6.95
C LEU A 61 -3.91 -9.71 5.47
N TYR A 62 -4.12 -8.75 4.58
CA TYR A 62 -4.28 -9.01 3.15
C TYR A 62 -3.00 -9.48 2.48
N VAL A 63 -1.84 -8.92 2.83
CA VAL A 63 -0.54 -9.42 2.33
C VAL A 63 -0.31 -10.86 2.75
N ARG A 64 -0.70 -11.24 3.98
CA ARG A 64 -0.60 -12.63 4.44
C ARG A 64 -1.62 -13.56 3.78
N ALA A 65 -2.81 -13.06 3.46
CA ALA A 65 -3.85 -13.83 2.79
C ALA A 65 -3.56 -14.05 1.30
N PHE A 66 -2.93 -13.07 0.63
CA PHE A 66 -2.64 -13.08 -0.81
C PHE A 66 -1.16 -12.77 -1.12
N PRO A 67 -0.20 -13.54 -0.57
CA PRO A 67 1.23 -13.22 -0.67
C PRO A 67 1.76 -13.29 -2.09
N GLU A 68 1.34 -14.30 -2.87
CA GLU A 68 1.77 -14.47 -4.26
C GLU A 68 1.23 -13.36 -5.17
N LEU A 69 -0.02 -12.95 -4.93
CA LEU A 69 -0.66 -11.87 -5.67
C LEU A 69 0.06 -10.54 -5.44
N TRP A 70 0.39 -10.23 -4.18
CA TRP A 70 1.14 -9.02 -3.84
C TRP A 70 2.56 -9.07 -4.40
N ALA A 71 3.26 -10.21 -4.29
CA ALA A 71 4.61 -10.37 -4.83
C ALA A 71 4.64 -10.20 -6.36
N ALA A 72 3.64 -10.72 -7.07
CA ALA A 72 3.47 -10.53 -8.51
C ALA A 72 3.25 -9.05 -8.86
N GLU A 73 2.39 -8.36 -8.12
CA GLU A 73 2.15 -6.91 -8.29
C GLU A 73 3.43 -6.10 -8.09
N LEU A 74 4.17 -6.34 -6.99
CA LEU A 74 5.45 -5.66 -6.74
C LEU A 74 6.48 -5.91 -7.85
N SER A 75 6.47 -7.12 -8.43
CA SER A 75 7.35 -7.48 -9.54
C SER A 75 7.01 -6.74 -10.85
N GLY A 76 5.82 -6.18 -10.97
CA GLY A 76 5.42 -5.31 -12.09
C GLY A 76 5.87 -3.85 -11.95
N LEU A 77 6.29 -3.43 -10.75
CA LEU A 77 6.72 -2.06 -10.50
C LEU A 77 8.11 -1.76 -11.05
N SER A 78 8.41 -0.47 -11.26
CA SER A 78 9.78 -0.02 -11.54
C SER A 78 10.71 -0.36 -10.37
N VAL A 79 12.01 -0.43 -10.61
CA VAL A 79 13.00 -0.83 -9.59
C VAL A 79 12.88 0.02 -8.32
N SER A 80 12.76 1.35 -8.45
CA SER A 80 12.64 2.26 -7.31
C SER A 80 11.33 2.04 -6.52
N GLU A 81 10.20 1.96 -7.22
CA GLU A 81 8.88 1.72 -6.58
C GLU A 81 8.82 0.35 -5.90
N ARG A 82 9.31 -0.69 -6.59
CA ARG A 82 9.39 -2.05 -6.05
C ARG A 82 10.19 -2.08 -4.76
N TYR A 83 11.31 -1.37 -4.74
CA TYR A 83 12.20 -1.37 -3.58
C TYR A 83 11.52 -0.73 -2.36
N VAL A 84 10.94 0.47 -2.54
CA VAL A 84 10.19 1.16 -1.48
C VAL A 84 9.05 0.29 -0.96
N ALA A 85 8.21 -0.20 -1.88
CA ALA A 85 7.06 -1.02 -1.52
C ALA A 85 7.46 -2.34 -0.85
N SER A 86 8.57 -2.97 -1.26
CA SER A 86 9.10 -4.18 -0.62
C SER A 86 9.55 -3.92 0.82
N VAL A 87 10.32 -2.85 1.05
CA VAL A 87 10.81 -2.50 2.40
C VAL A 87 9.65 -2.16 3.33
N GLU A 88 8.68 -1.40 2.84
CA GLU A 88 7.50 -1.02 3.63
C GLU A 88 6.59 -2.23 3.88
N THR A 89 6.47 -3.16 2.93
CA THR A 89 5.78 -4.44 3.15
C THR A 89 6.46 -5.26 4.24
N LEU A 90 7.79 -5.41 4.19
CA LEU A 90 8.54 -6.14 5.22
C LEU A 90 8.38 -5.49 6.61
N GLN A 91 8.44 -4.16 6.67
CA GLN A 91 8.21 -3.39 7.89
C GLN A 91 6.81 -3.62 8.43
N ALA A 92 5.78 -3.51 7.59
CA ALA A 92 4.40 -3.76 7.98
C ALA A 92 4.24 -5.18 8.54
N LEU A 93 4.88 -6.18 7.93
CA LEU A 93 4.84 -7.58 8.37
C LEU A 93 5.65 -7.87 9.65
N GLY A 94 6.43 -6.92 10.16
CA GLY A 94 7.34 -7.12 11.28
C GLY A 94 8.56 -7.99 10.92
N MET A 95 8.89 -8.06 9.63
CA MET A 95 10.01 -8.85 9.13
C MET A 95 11.30 -8.01 9.09
N PRO A 96 12.47 -8.64 9.28
CA PRO A 96 13.74 -7.94 9.18
C PRO A 96 13.92 -7.37 7.77
N LYS A 97 14.33 -6.10 7.73
CA LYS A 97 14.73 -5.45 6.48
C LYS A 97 16.12 -5.96 6.06
N PRO A 98 16.41 -6.02 4.75
CA PRO A 98 17.77 -6.28 4.29
C PRO A 98 18.74 -5.22 4.82
N GLU A 99 20.00 -5.61 5.05
CA GLU A 99 21.04 -4.70 5.51
C GLU A 99 21.23 -3.55 4.51
N GLY A 100 21.29 -2.30 5.01
CA GLY A 100 21.30 -1.10 4.17
C GLY A 100 19.95 -0.77 3.51
N GLY A 101 18.90 -1.52 3.83
CA GLY A 101 17.56 -1.40 3.29
C GLY A 101 16.99 0.01 3.35
N ASP A 102 17.10 0.65 4.52
CA ASP A 102 16.57 2.00 4.72
C ASP A 102 17.29 3.05 3.89
N ARG A 103 18.61 2.90 3.68
CA ARG A 103 19.40 3.83 2.86
C ARG A 103 19.02 3.74 1.39
N VAL A 104 18.86 2.53 0.87
CA VAL A 104 18.45 2.32 -0.52
C VAL A 104 16.99 2.71 -0.74
N ALA A 105 16.12 2.48 0.26
CA ALA A 105 14.73 2.96 0.22
C ALA A 105 14.67 4.48 0.17
N GLN A 106 15.52 5.17 0.93
CA GLN A 106 15.63 6.62 0.86
C GLN A 106 16.09 7.10 -0.52
N LEU A 107 17.14 6.51 -1.10
CA LEU A 107 17.59 6.84 -2.46
C LEU A 107 16.49 6.60 -3.51
N ALA A 108 15.72 5.53 -3.35
CA ALA A 108 14.59 5.23 -4.23
C ALA A 108 13.47 6.28 -4.09
N ARG A 109 13.16 6.74 -2.86
CA ARG A 109 12.22 7.84 -2.63
C ARG A 109 12.70 9.15 -3.23
N ASP A 110 13.99 9.48 -3.10
CA ASP A 110 14.58 10.69 -3.66
C ASP A 110 14.49 10.68 -5.20
N GLU A 111 14.74 9.54 -5.83
CA GLU A 111 14.60 9.37 -7.29
C GLU A 111 13.14 9.49 -7.76
N LEU A 112 12.19 8.96 -6.98
CA LEU A 112 10.76 9.13 -7.26
C LEU A 112 10.35 10.60 -7.15
N ALA A 113 10.78 11.29 -6.10
CA ALA A 113 10.55 12.72 -5.94
C ALA A 113 11.13 13.54 -7.09
N ARG A 114 12.37 13.22 -7.53
CA ARG A 114 13.01 13.86 -8.70
C ARG A 114 12.20 13.69 -10.00
N ARG A 115 11.48 12.57 -10.14
CA ARG A 115 10.60 12.28 -11.28
C ARG A 115 9.20 12.89 -11.15
N GLY A 116 8.93 13.61 -10.06
CA GLY A 116 7.63 14.24 -9.79
C GLY A 116 6.60 13.32 -9.14
N PHE A 117 7.00 12.17 -8.61
CA PHE A 117 6.11 11.34 -7.80
C PHE A 117 6.13 11.83 -6.34
N PRO A 118 4.97 12.11 -5.72
CA PRO A 118 4.93 12.53 -4.33
C PRO A 118 5.40 11.39 -3.40
N PRO A 119 5.98 11.71 -2.23
CA PRO A 119 6.32 10.69 -1.25
C PRO A 119 5.05 9.95 -0.81
N VAL A 120 5.13 8.62 -0.76
CA VAL A 120 4.10 7.81 -0.07
C VAL A 120 4.25 8.15 1.41
N SER A 121 3.17 8.64 2.03
CA SER A 121 3.16 9.25 3.37
C SER A 121 3.94 8.45 4.41
N GLN A 122 4.74 9.15 5.24
CA GLN A 122 5.47 8.59 6.39
C GLN A 122 4.55 8.36 7.58
#